data_AF-I7ZR01-F1
#
_entry.id   AF-I7ZR01-F1
#
_cell.length_a   1.000
_cell.length_b   1.000
_cell.length_c   1.000
_cell.angle_alpha   90.00
_cell.angle_beta   90.00
_cell.angle_gamma   90.00
#
_symmetry.space_group_name_H-M   'P 1'
#
loop_
_entity.id
_entity.type
_entity.pdbx_description
1 polymer ?
#
loop_
_entity_poly.entity_id
_entity_poly.type
_entity_poly.pdbx_seq_one_letter_code
_entity_poly.pdbx_strand_id
1 'polypeptide(L)'
;MLSSAETIDIIAETLVTHQVPSVVLDPVMVSTSGSKLLPEAAVEKLRTKLLPLTTVLTPNIPEAKLLLKDAGLDVPEPEGLSDVLQLVKQVKALGPKAVLLKGGHLPLTKDHKTARNQDEATTVIDVLYDGQDITLFETDFLLSRNTHGTGCSLASSIAANIALGKDLKRAVHSAVRFVEAGIKTSFDIGKGSGPINHFHSVYTLPFAPGRFLEYALDRPDIRPVWQKFTEHEFVLGMGSGTLPVEKFKEYLVQDYLYLVQFARSNALAAYKAKNMESIAASAQIVLHIQRETALHLDYCTSFGLSKEEMEMTPETIACTAYSRYILDVGQSEDWLALQMALAPCLIGYGAIAQRLYTDKDTLRQGNRYWKWIENYVAEDYSEAVRLGSELLERHMREVSPSRMEELIQIFIRATELEIRFWDMGLGAR
;
A
#
# COMPACT_ATOMS: atom_id res chain seq x y z
N MET A 1 -21.45 24.28 -8.61
CA MET A 1 -22.86 24.29 -9.05
C MET A 1 -23.11 25.58 -9.81
N LEU A 2 -23.79 25.52 -10.96
CA LEU A 2 -24.08 26.68 -11.80
C LEU A 2 -25.30 27.43 -11.27
N SER A 3 -25.18 28.13 -10.14
CA SER A 3 -26.32 28.60 -9.33
C SER A 3 -27.30 29.59 -10.01
N SER A 4 -26.96 30.19 -11.15
CA SER A 4 -27.76 31.24 -11.79
C SER A 4 -27.44 31.40 -13.29
N ALA A 5 -28.34 32.06 -14.02
CA ALA A 5 -28.15 32.41 -15.43
C ALA A 5 -26.95 33.36 -15.65
N GLU A 6 -26.74 34.29 -14.72
CA GLU A 6 -25.63 35.25 -14.73
C GLU A 6 -24.28 34.53 -14.58
N THR A 7 -24.22 33.52 -13.70
CA THR A 7 -23.02 32.69 -13.54
C THR A 7 -22.69 31.91 -14.81
N ILE A 8 -23.71 31.37 -15.48
CA ILE A 8 -23.57 30.65 -16.75
C ILE A 8 -23.03 31.58 -17.84
N ASP A 9 -23.55 32.80 -17.93
CA ASP A 9 -23.10 33.82 -18.90
C ASP A 9 -21.61 34.13 -18.73
N ILE A 10 -21.18 34.43 -17.49
CA ILE A 10 -19.78 34.73 -17.17
C ILE A 10 -18.88 33.54 -17.50
N ILE A 11 -19.29 32.31 -17.16
CA ILE A 11 -18.50 31.11 -17.46
C ILE A 11 -18.36 30.90 -18.97
N ALA A 12 -19.45 31.02 -19.74
CA ALA A 12 -19.41 30.87 -21.19
C ALA A 12 -18.46 31.89 -21.84
N GLU A 13 -18.55 33.16 -21.43
CA GLU A 13 -17.66 34.23 -21.91
C GLU A 13 -16.20 33.97 -21.54
N THR A 14 -15.94 33.49 -20.32
CA THR A 14 -14.59 33.16 -19.83
C THR A 14 -13.98 31.99 -20.61
N LEU A 15 -14.76 30.93 -20.85
CA LEU A 15 -14.31 29.75 -21.62
C LEU A 15 -13.90 30.12 -23.04
N VAL A 16 -14.67 31.00 -23.70
CA VAL A 16 -14.35 31.52 -25.05
C VAL A 16 -13.12 32.42 -25.00
N THR A 17 -13.07 33.36 -24.06
CA THR A 17 -11.97 34.34 -23.92
C THR A 17 -10.63 33.65 -23.72
N HIS A 18 -10.58 32.61 -22.87
CA HIS A 18 -9.36 31.86 -22.59
C HIS A 18 -9.12 30.67 -23.52
N GLN A 19 -10.00 30.45 -24.51
CA GLN A 19 -9.89 29.34 -25.47
C GLN A 19 -9.68 27.98 -24.79
N VAL A 20 -10.46 27.71 -23.72
CA VAL A 20 -10.30 26.50 -22.92
C VAL A 20 -10.49 25.27 -23.83
N PRO A 21 -9.48 24.37 -23.92
CA PRO A 21 -9.45 23.34 -24.97
C PRO A 21 -10.44 22.21 -24.73
N SER A 22 -10.82 21.97 -23.48
CA SER A 22 -11.72 20.88 -23.10
C SER A 22 -12.62 21.29 -21.93
N VAL A 23 -13.91 21.02 -22.08
CA VAL A 23 -14.94 21.36 -21.10
C VAL A 23 -15.77 20.12 -20.79
N VAL A 24 -15.69 19.65 -19.55
CA VAL A 24 -16.55 18.60 -19.02
C VAL A 24 -17.66 19.27 -18.22
N LEU A 25 -18.92 19.03 -18.62
CA LEU A 25 -20.07 19.67 -17.99
C LEU A 25 -20.97 18.63 -17.31
N ASP A 26 -21.00 18.66 -15.97
CA ASP A 26 -22.03 18.00 -15.17
C ASP A 26 -23.14 19.02 -14.88
N PRO A 27 -24.35 18.87 -15.46
CA PRO A 27 -25.32 19.95 -15.46
C PRO A 27 -25.97 20.21 -14.09
N VAL A 28 -25.99 19.21 -13.18
CA VAL A 28 -26.54 19.29 -11.81
C VAL A 28 -27.83 20.13 -11.74
N MET A 29 -28.87 19.68 -12.44
CA MET A 29 -30.16 20.41 -12.54
C MET A 29 -31.25 19.81 -11.66
N VAL A 30 -31.12 18.53 -11.30
CA VAL A 30 -32.12 17.78 -10.55
C VAL A 30 -31.41 17.00 -9.45
N SER A 31 -31.87 17.12 -8.20
CA SER A 31 -31.33 16.31 -7.11
C SER A 31 -31.71 14.84 -7.31
N THR A 32 -30.99 13.93 -6.65
CA THR A 32 -31.39 12.52 -6.56
C THR A 32 -32.77 12.33 -5.91
N SER A 33 -33.28 13.33 -5.18
CA SER A 33 -34.64 13.39 -4.63
C SER A 33 -35.67 14.04 -5.57
N GLY A 34 -35.29 14.40 -6.80
CA GLY A 34 -36.18 14.95 -7.83
C GLY A 34 -36.44 16.46 -7.74
N SER A 35 -35.79 17.18 -6.82
CA SER A 35 -35.96 18.63 -6.70
C SER A 35 -35.22 19.36 -7.82
N LYS A 36 -35.90 20.28 -8.52
CA LYS A 36 -35.25 21.18 -9.48
C LYS A 36 -34.26 22.08 -8.73
N LEU A 37 -32.99 22.01 -9.11
CA LEU A 37 -31.89 22.80 -8.54
C LEU A 37 -31.61 24.08 -9.33
N LEU A 38 -32.04 24.13 -10.60
CA LEU A 38 -31.83 25.28 -11.48
C LEU A 38 -33.14 25.92 -11.95
N PRO A 39 -33.24 27.26 -11.92
CA PRO A 39 -34.33 27.99 -12.54
C PRO A 39 -34.40 27.75 -14.04
N GLU A 40 -35.59 27.86 -14.64
CA GLU A 40 -35.80 27.60 -16.08
C GLU A 40 -34.93 28.49 -16.97
N ALA A 41 -34.80 29.77 -16.64
CA ALA A 41 -33.90 30.69 -17.34
C ALA A 41 -32.43 30.24 -17.30
N ALA A 42 -31.98 29.56 -16.23
CA ALA A 42 -30.63 29.04 -16.15
C ALA A 42 -30.45 27.78 -17.04
N VAL A 43 -31.48 26.94 -17.16
CA VAL A 43 -31.46 25.77 -18.05
C VAL A 43 -31.37 26.21 -19.52
N GLU A 44 -32.14 27.23 -19.91
CA GLU A 44 -32.10 27.80 -21.26
C GLU A 44 -30.70 28.34 -21.59
N LYS A 45 -30.07 29.08 -20.67
CA LYS A 45 -28.71 29.62 -20.84
C LYS A 45 -27.66 28.52 -20.90
N LEU A 46 -27.77 27.50 -20.05
CA LEU A 46 -26.90 26.33 -20.10
C LEU A 46 -26.97 25.68 -21.49
N ARG A 47 -28.19 25.46 -22.00
CA ARG A 47 -28.43 24.87 -23.33
C ARG A 47 -27.86 25.73 -24.45
N THR A 48 -28.16 27.01 -24.47
CA THR A 48 -27.86 27.89 -25.60
C THR A 48 -26.42 28.42 -25.61
N LYS A 49 -25.77 28.55 -24.45
CA LYS A 49 -24.42 29.13 -24.34
C LYS A 49 -23.34 28.14 -23.92
N LEU A 50 -23.60 27.22 -22.99
CA LEU A 50 -22.56 26.29 -22.50
C LEU A 50 -22.48 24.99 -23.29
N LEU A 51 -23.62 24.40 -23.68
CA LEU A 51 -23.59 23.14 -24.43
C LEU A 51 -22.75 23.23 -25.72
N PRO A 52 -22.83 24.30 -26.54
CA PRO A 52 -22.01 24.41 -27.75
C PRO A 52 -20.48 24.42 -27.47
N LEU A 53 -20.08 24.85 -26.28
CA LEU A 53 -18.67 24.89 -25.84
C LEU A 53 -18.22 23.58 -25.17
N THR A 54 -19.18 22.71 -24.84
CA THR A 54 -18.95 21.51 -24.03
C THR A 54 -18.29 20.40 -24.85
N THR A 55 -17.19 19.86 -24.34
CA THR A 55 -16.52 18.68 -24.93
C THR A 55 -17.27 17.40 -24.61
N VAL A 56 -17.69 17.22 -23.35
CA VAL A 56 -18.57 16.13 -22.96
C VAL A 56 -19.56 16.59 -21.91
N LEU A 57 -20.85 16.39 -22.19
CA LEU A 57 -21.95 16.59 -21.25
C LEU A 57 -22.22 15.28 -20.52
N THR A 58 -22.43 15.29 -19.21
CA THR A 58 -22.67 14.08 -18.41
C THR A 58 -24.04 14.10 -17.72
N PRO A 59 -25.19 14.18 -18.44
CA PRO A 59 -26.49 14.29 -17.79
C PRO A 59 -26.97 12.92 -17.28
N ASN A 60 -27.76 12.90 -16.21
CA ASN A 60 -28.61 11.74 -15.92
C ASN A 60 -29.88 11.77 -16.80
N ILE A 61 -30.69 10.71 -16.75
CA ILE A 61 -31.92 10.62 -17.56
C ILE A 61 -32.89 11.78 -17.24
N PRO A 62 -33.26 12.07 -15.97
CA PRO A 62 -34.08 13.24 -15.65
C PRO A 62 -33.54 14.58 -16.19
N GLU A 63 -32.22 14.80 -16.09
CA GLU A 63 -31.53 15.98 -16.60
C GLU A 63 -31.58 16.05 -18.13
N ALA A 64 -31.36 14.94 -18.82
CA ALA A 64 -31.46 14.84 -20.28
C ALA A 64 -32.87 15.20 -20.78
N LYS A 65 -33.91 14.66 -20.14
CA LYS A 65 -35.31 14.99 -20.45
C LYS A 65 -35.62 16.46 -20.21
N LEU A 66 -35.08 17.05 -19.13
CA LEU A 66 -35.26 18.48 -18.83
C LEU A 66 -34.63 19.38 -19.92
N LEU A 67 -33.43 19.04 -20.40
CA LEU A 67 -32.77 19.78 -21.49
C LEU A 67 -33.54 19.70 -22.80
N LEU A 68 -34.10 18.53 -23.12
CA LEU A 68 -34.92 18.34 -24.32
C LEU A 68 -36.26 19.07 -24.21
N LYS A 69 -36.90 19.02 -23.04
CA LYS A 69 -38.15 19.75 -22.79
C LYS A 69 -37.96 21.26 -22.94
N ASP A 70 -36.85 21.81 -22.44
CA ASP A 70 -36.48 23.22 -22.66
C ASP A 70 -36.27 23.56 -24.14
N ALA A 71 -35.78 22.59 -24.94
CA ALA A 71 -35.66 22.70 -26.39
C ALA A 71 -36.99 22.49 -27.15
N GLY A 72 -38.12 22.31 -26.45
CA GLY A 72 -39.43 22.07 -27.06
C GLY A 72 -39.69 20.61 -27.48
N LEU A 73 -38.85 19.66 -27.03
CA LEU A 73 -38.99 18.24 -27.32
C LEU A 73 -39.43 17.50 -26.05
N ASP A 74 -40.67 17.02 -26.04
CA ASP A 74 -41.17 16.16 -24.97
C ASP A 74 -40.88 14.69 -25.30
N VAL A 75 -40.21 13.99 -24.39
CA VAL A 75 -39.75 12.62 -24.59
C VAL A 75 -40.32 11.69 -23.51
N PRO A 76 -40.80 10.50 -23.87
CA PRO A 76 -41.31 9.54 -22.90
C PRO A 76 -40.21 9.04 -21.96
N GLU A 77 -40.61 8.32 -20.90
CA GLU A 77 -39.66 7.61 -20.06
C GLU A 77 -39.05 6.44 -20.86
N PRO A 78 -37.72 6.24 -20.85
CA PRO A 78 -37.11 5.12 -21.56
C PRO A 78 -37.49 3.77 -20.92
N GLU A 79 -37.91 2.81 -21.74
CA GLU A 79 -38.30 1.46 -21.30
C GLU A 79 -37.20 0.40 -21.51
N GLY A 80 -36.05 0.82 -22.03
CA GLY A 80 -34.87 -0.03 -22.14
C GLY A 80 -33.73 0.65 -22.91
N LEU A 81 -32.69 -0.13 -23.22
CA LEU A 81 -31.47 0.38 -23.83
C LEU A 81 -31.71 1.11 -25.15
N SER A 82 -32.61 0.62 -26.01
CA SER A 82 -32.91 1.25 -27.30
C SER A 82 -33.36 2.71 -27.15
N ASP A 83 -34.20 3.01 -26.16
CA ASP A 83 -34.70 4.37 -25.92
C ASP A 83 -33.60 5.26 -25.35
N VAL A 84 -32.72 4.71 -24.50
CA VAL A 84 -31.53 5.41 -24.00
C VAL A 84 -30.60 5.81 -25.16
N LEU A 85 -30.42 4.93 -26.16
CA LEU A 85 -29.63 5.23 -27.36
C LEU A 85 -30.25 6.33 -28.22
N GLN A 86 -31.58 6.43 -28.27
CA GLN A 86 -32.26 7.53 -28.95
C GLN A 86 -32.13 8.83 -28.16
N LEU A 87 -32.33 8.76 -26.85
CA LEU A 87 -32.25 9.90 -25.94
C LEU A 87 -30.87 10.57 -26.00
N VAL A 88 -29.78 9.81 -25.94
CA VAL A 88 -28.42 10.37 -26.01
C VAL A 88 -28.16 11.08 -27.35
N LYS A 89 -28.70 10.58 -28.47
CA LYS A 89 -28.58 11.22 -29.79
C LYS A 89 -29.35 12.53 -29.85
N GLN A 90 -30.54 12.59 -29.27
CA GLN A 90 -31.33 13.82 -29.19
C GLN A 90 -30.62 14.87 -28.33
N VAL A 91 -30.09 14.50 -27.17
CA VAL A 91 -29.33 15.42 -26.31
C VAL A 91 -28.06 15.92 -27.02
N LYS A 92 -27.37 15.05 -27.74
CA LYS A 92 -26.19 15.41 -28.55
C LYS A 92 -26.49 16.48 -29.60
N ALA A 93 -27.71 16.48 -30.15
CA ALA A 93 -28.14 17.47 -31.13
C ALA A 93 -28.30 18.89 -30.54
N LEU A 94 -28.29 19.03 -29.21
CA LEU A 94 -28.36 20.33 -28.53
C LEU A 94 -27.05 21.14 -28.57
N GLY A 95 -25.95 20.56 -29.03
CA GLY A 95 -24.68 21.27 -29.25
C GLY A 95 -23.39 20.69 -28.66
N PRO A 96 -23.35 19.85 -27.60
CA PRO A 96 -22.08 19.40 -27.03
C PRO A 96 -21.33 18.50 -28.01
N LYS A 97 -19.99 18.45 -27.94
CA LYS A 97 -19.18 17.58 -28.82
C LYS A 97 -19.37 16.09 -28.53
N ALA A 98 -19.73 15.72 -27.31
CA ALA A 98 -20.11 14.37 -26.91
C ALA A 98 -21.09 14.40 -25.73
N VAL A 99 -21.82 13.31 -25.52
CA VAL A 99 -22.73 13.13 -24.37
C VAL A 99 -22.48 11.78 -23.74
N LEU A 100 -22.25 11.74 -22.44
CA LEU A 100 -22.26 10.55 -21.59
C LEU A 100 -23.56 10.53 -20.78
N LEU A 101 -24.58 9.86 -21.30
CA LEU A 101 -25.86 9.70 -20.61
C LEU A 101 -25.71 8.67 -19.49
N LYS A 102 -25.90 9.11 -18.23
CA LYS A 102 -25.69 8.28 -17.03
C LYS A 102 -26.88 7.34 -16.81
N GLY A 103 -26.62 6.05 -16.73
CA GLY A 103 -27.62 4.98 -16.60
C GLY A 103 -28.12 4.72 -15.19
N GLY A 104 -27.49 5.28 -14.15
CA GLY A 104 -27.81 4.95 -12.75
C GLY A 104 -29.26 5.19 -12.29
N HIS A 105 -30.08 5.90 -13.07
CA HIS A 105 -31.51 6.11 -12.80
C HIS A 105 -32.42 5.11 -13.56
N LEU A 106 -31.85 4.25 -14.39
CA LEU A 106 -32.55 3.24 -15.18
C LEU A 106 -31.79 1.91 -15.10
N PRO A 107 -31.75 1.27 -13.91
CA PRO A 107 -31.20 -0.07 -13.81
C PRO A 107 -31.94 -1.01 -14.76
N LEU A 108 -31.18 -1.90 -15.41
CA LEU A 108 -31.68 -2.80 -16.42
C LEU A 108 -31.64 -4.25 -15.94
N THR A 109 -32.54 -5.06 -16.48
CA THR A 109 -32.51 -6.52 -16.38
C THR A 109 -31.48 -7.11 -17.34
N LYS A 110 -31.25 -8.43 -17.26
CA LYS A 110 -30.38 -9.17 -18.19
C LYS A 110 -30.76 -9.01 -19.66
N ASP A 111 -32.03 -8.76 -19.95
CA ASP A 111 -32.54 -8.54 -21.31
C ASP A 111 -32.51 -7.05 -21.73
N HIS A 112 -31.78 -6.21 -20.98
CA HIS A 112 -31.64 -4.77 -21.21
C HIS A 112 -32.96 -3.98 -21.22
N LYS A 113 -33.95 -4.46 -20.46
CA LYS A 113 -35.21 -3.76 -20.18
C LYS A 113 -35.14 -3.03 -18.85
N THR A 114 -35.86 -1.94 -18.70
CA THR A 114 -35.97 -1.22 -17.42
C THR A 114 -36.47 -2.16 -16.32
N ALA A 115 -35.70 -2.29 -15.24
CA ALA A 115 -36.07 -3.10 -14.10
C ALA A 115 -37.25 -2.47 -13.35
N ARG A 116 -38.23 -3.28 -12.95
CA ARG A 116 -39.44 -2.78 -12.26
C ARG A 116 -39.24 -2.64 -10.74
N ASN A 117 -38.24 -3.32 -10.21
CA ASN A 117 -37.86 -3.35 -8.80
C ASN A 117 -36.35 -3.62 -8.69
N GLN A 118 -35.82 -3.51 -7.47
CA GLN A 118 -34.39 -3.70 -7.22
C GLN A 118 -33.92 -5.17 -7.38
N ASP A 119 -34.81 -6.14 -7.25
CA ASP A 119 -34.47 -7.57 -7.37
C ASP A 119 -34.25 -7.98 -8.84
N GLU A 120 -34.91 -7.29 -9.77
CA GLU A 120 -34.75 -7.47 -11.22
C GLU A 120 -33.54 -6.71 -11.78
N ALA A 121 -33.02 -5.73 -11.05
CA ALA A 121 -31.93 -4.87 -11.48
C ALA A 121 -30.59 -5.63 -11.44
N THR A 122 -30.02 -5.89 -12.60
CA THR A 122 -28.72 -6.58 -12.71
C THR A 122 -27.60 -5.66 -13.13
N THR A 123 -27.92 -4.65 -13.95
CA THR A 123 -26.92 -3.91 -14.71
C THR A 123 -27.24 -2.42 -14.75
N VAL A 124 -26.20 -1.59 -14.78
CA VAL A 124 -26.27 -0.17 -15.12
C VAL A 124 -25.44 0.06 -16.38
N ILE A 125 -25.99 0.80 -17.35
CA ILE A 125 -25.30 1.11 -18.61
C ILE A 125 -25.20 2.63 -18.79
N ASP A 126 -23.98 3.16 -18.72
CA ASP A 126 -23.71 4.53 -19.17
C ASP A 126 -23.41 4.54 -20.67
N VAL A 127 -23.99 5.50 -21.40
CA VAL A 127 -23.92 5.56 -22.87
C VAL A 127 -23.17 6.81 -23.32
N LEU A 128 -22.00 6.62 -23.92
CA LEU A 128 -21.24 7.70 -24.56
C LEU A 128 -21.56 7.75 -26.06
N TYR A 129 -21.90 8.93 -26.55
CA TYR A 129 -22.06 9.22 -27.97
C TYR A 129 -21.28 10.47 -28.37
N ASP A 130 -20.33 10.34 -29.30
CA ASP A 130 -19.49 11.45 -29.79
C ASP A 130 -20.02 12.10 -31.08
N GLY A 131 -21.16 11.65 -31.58
CA GLY A 131 -21.73 12.07 -32.86
C GLY A 131 -21.50 11.08 -34.00
N GLN A 132 -20.59 10.11 -33.83
CA GLN A 132 -20.32 9.05 -34.80
C GLN A 132 -20.54 7.68 -34.16
N ASP A 133 -19.81 7.40 -33.08
CA ASP A 133 -19.80 6.11 -32.40
C ASP A 133 -20.55 6.14 -31.08
N ILE A 134 -21.20 5.03 -30.77
CA ILE A 134 -21.76 4.75 -29.45
C ILE A 134 -20.82 3.80 -28.71
N THR A 135 -20.49 4.14 -27.47
CA THR A 135 -19.75 3.25 -26.55
C THR A 135 -20.59 3.02 -25.30
N LEU A 136 -20.79 1.75 -24.94
CA LEU A 136 -21.53 1.34 -23.75
C LEU A 136 -20.56 1.00 -22.63
N PHE A 137 -20.83 1.52 -21.43
CA PHE A 137 -20.08 1.19 -20.22
C PHE A 137 -21.01 0.46 -19.27
N GLU A 138 -20.86 -0.86 -19.24
CA GLU A 138 -21.68 -1.76 -18.44
C GLU A 138 -21.00 -2.05 -17.09
N THR A 139 -21.75 -1.87 -16.00
CA THR A 139 -21.35 -2.23 -14.63
C THR A 139 -22.47 -2.97 -13.92
N ASP A 140 -22.13 -3.76 -12.91
CA ASP A 140 -23.11 -4.41 -12.06
C ASP A 140 -23.99 -3.36 -11.35
N PHE A 141 -25.27 -3.66 -11.17
CA PHE A 141 -26.12 -2.85 -10.30
C PHE A 141 -25.73 -3.07 -8.83
N LEU A 142 -25.19 -2.03 -8.20
CA LEU A 142 -24.73 -2.08 -6.81
C LEU A 142 -25.81 -1.58 -5.86
N LEU A 143 -26.29 -2.47 -4.97
CA LEU A 143 -27.16 -2.11 -3.86
C LEU A 143 -26.37 -1.39 -2.77
N SER A 144 -26.41 -0.05 -2.77
CA SER A 144 -25.76 0.77 -1.75
C SER A 144 -26.56 2.05 -1.49
N ARG A 145 -26.58 2.48 -0.22
CA ARG A 145 -27.08 3.83 0.17
C ARG A 145 -26.04 4.93 -0.05
N ASN A 146 -24.81 4.55 -0.38
CA ASN A 146 -23.66 5.43 -0.47
C ASN A 146 -23.40 5.83 -1.93
N THR A 147 -24.34 6.57 -2.51
CA THR A 147 -24.32 7.01 -3.91
C THR A 147 -24.29 8.54 -4.06
N HIS A 148 -24.12 9.26 -2.94
CA HIS A 148 -24.04 10.71 -2.96
C HIS A 148 -22.75 11.16 -3.67
N GLY A 149 -22.89 12.11 -4.60
CA GLY A 149 -21.77 12.69 -5.33
C GLY A 149 -21.19 11.83 -6.46
N THR A 150 -21.86 10.74 -6.86
CA THR A 150 -21.44 9.88 -8.00
C THR A 150 -21.29 10.68 -9.29
N GLY A 151 -22.27 11.51 -9.65
CA GLY A 151 -22.21 12.37 -10.84
C GLY A 151 -21.04 13.35 -10.84
N CYS A 152 -20.86 14.08 -9.72
CA CYS A 152 -19.75 15.02 -9.57
C CYS A 152 -18.38 14.33 -9.62
N SER A 153 -18.28 13.14 -9.01
CA SER A 153 -17.06 12.33 -9.01
C SER A 153 -16.76 11.80 -10.41
N LEU A 154 -17.78 11.36 -11.15
CA LEU A 154 -17.67 10.89 -12.53
C LEU A 154 -17.13 12.01 -13.43
N ALA A 155 -17.78 13.17 -13.44
CA ALA A 155 -17.39 14.30 -14.27
C ALA A 155 -15.98 14.83 -13.91
N SER A 156 -15.66 14.94 -12.62
CA SER A 156 -14.33 15.35 -12.17
C SER A 156 -13.25 14.35 -12.56
N SER A 157 -13.55 13.05 -12.48
CA SER A 157 -12.63 11.99 -12.91
C SER A 157 -12.42 11.99 -14.43
N ILE A 158 -13.47 12.25 -15.23
CA ILE A 158 -13.33 12.43 -16.69
C ILE A 158 -12.43 13.63 -16.97
N ALA A 159 -12.67 14.77 -16.31
CA ALA A 159 -11.87 15.98 -16.50
C ALA A 159 -10.39 15.75 -16.16
N ALA A 160 -10.10 15.10 -15.04
CA ALA A 160 -8.73 14.75 -14.63
C ALA A 160 -8.05 13.82 -15.65
N ASN A 161 -8.78 12.81 -16.14
CA ASN A 161 -8.24 11.88 -17.13
C ASN A 161 -7.97 12.52 -18.49
N ILE A 162 -8.82 13.44 -18.95
CA ILE A 162 -8.59 14.24 -20.17
C ILE A 162 -7.37 15.15 -19.97
N ALA A 163 -7.23 15.79 -18.81
CA ALA A 163 -6.07 16.62 -18.49
C ALA A 163 -4.75 15.84 -18.47
N LEU A 164 -4.78 14.55 -18.14
CA LEU A 164 -3.65 13.62 -18.25
C LEU A 164 -3.40 13.12 -19.69
N GLY A 165 -4.14 13.61 -20.68
CA GLY A 165 -3.97 13.28 -22.09
C GLY A 165 -4.65 11.99 -22.54
N LYS A 166 -5.57 11.40 -21.74
CA LYS A 166 -6.37 10.26 -22.21
C LYS A 166 -7.40 10.71 -23.24
N ASP A 167 -7.62 9.89 -24.27
CA ASP A 167 -8.77 10.07 -25.17
C ASP A 167 -10.10 9.92 -24.41
N LEU A 168 -11.18 10.47 -24.99
CA LEU A 168 -12.47 10.56 -24.31
C LEU A 168 -13.02 9.18 -23.90
N LYS A 169 -12.93 8.16 -24.75
CA LYS A 169 -13.45 6.82 -24.45
C LYS A 169 -12.70 6.22 -23.26
N ARG A 170 -11.36 6.32 -23.23
CA ARG A 170 -10.54 5.87 -22.08
C ARG A 170 -10.75 6.70 -20.81
N ALA A 171 -10.96 8.00 -20.94
CA ALA A 171 -11.23 8.89 -19.81
C ALA A 171 -12.55 8.52 -19.13
N VAL A 172 -13.61 8.33 -19.92
CA VAL A 172 -14.91 7.86 -19.42
C VAL A 172 -14.81 6.47 -18.80
N HIS A 173 -14.14 5.52 -19.46
CA HIS A 173 -13.94 4.18 -18.91
C HIS A 173 -13.28 4.21 -17.52
N SER A 174 -12.20 4.99 -17.38
CA SER A 174 -11.48 5.14 -16.11
C SER A 174 -12.36 5.76 -15.03
N ALA A 175 -13.20 6.73 -15.39
CA ALA A 175 -14.09 7.42 -14.47
C ALA A 175 -15.25 6.52 -13.99
N VAL A 176 -15.85 5.73 -14.88
CA VAL A 176 -16.89 4.75 -14.51
C VAL A 176 -16.33 3.75 -13.50
N ARG A 177 -15.14 3.18 -13.76
CA ARG A 177 -14.48 2.25 -12.83
C ARG A 177 -14.12 2.87 -11.50
N PHE A 178 -13.69 4.14 -11.48
CA PHE A 178 -13.44 4.88 -10.24
C PHE A 178 -14.70 5.01 -9.39
N VAL A 179 -15.82 5.41 -9.99
CA VAL A 179 -17.10 5.56 -9.26
C VAL A 179 -17.64 4.22 -8.79
N GLU A 180 -17.62 3.19 -9.65
CA GLU A 180 -18.01 1.82 -9.30
C GLU A 180 -17.22 1.28 -8.10
N ALA A 181 -15.90 1.39 -8.13
CA ALA A 181 -15.03 0.99 -7.01
C ALA A 181 -15.33 1.80 -5.75
N GLY A 182 -15.57 3.11 -5.90
CA GLY A 182 -15.95 3.98 -4.79
C GLY A 182 -17.28 3.58 -4.13
N ILE A 183 -18.27 3.15 -4.91
CA ILE A 183 -19.54 2.63 -4.37
C ILE A 183 -19.30 1.29 -3.67
N LYS A 184 -18.59 0.37 -4.34
CA LYS A 184 -18.35 -1.00 -3.85
C LYS A 184 -17.55 -1.05 -2.55
N THR A 185 -16.62 -0.12 -2.38
CA THR A 185 -15.74 -0.01 -1.19
C THR A 185 -16.19 1.09 -0.22
N SER A 186 -17.38 1.65 -0.43
CA SER A 186 -17.96 2.64 0.49
C SER A 186 -18.21 2.03 1.86
N PHE A 187 -18.15 2.89 2.87
CA PHE A 187 -18.52 2.56 4.24
C PHE A 187 -19.44 3.65 4.77
N ASP A 188 -20.27 3.30 5.74
CA ASP A 188 -21.31 4.21 6.21
C ASP A 188 -20.73 5.35 7.07
N ILE A 189 -21.08 6.57 6.69
CA ILE A 189 -20.74 7.79 7.44
C ILE A 189 -22.03 8.49 7.83
N GLY A 190 -22.31 8.56 9.13
CA GLY A 190 -23.54 9.16 9.65
C GLY A 190 -24.78 8.28 9.42
N LYS A 191 -25.96 8.91 9.28
CA LYS A 191 -27.28 8.22 9.24
C LYS A 191 -28.05 8.40 7.92
N GLY A 192 -27.58 9.25 7.01
CA GLY A 192 -28.26 9.59 5.76
C GLY A 192 -27.69 8.84 4.54
N SER A 193 -27.94 9.37 3.34
CA SER A 193 -27.25 8.94 2.11
C SER A 193 -25.76 9.26 2.23
N GLY A 194 -24.90 8.25 2.19
CA GLY A 194 -23.47 8.41 2.38
C GLY A 194 -22.71 8.73 1.08
N PRO A 195 -21.46 9.21 1.21
CA PRO A 195 -20.56 9.40 0.07
C PRO A 195 -19.98 8.08 -0.43
N ILE A 196 -19.51 8.06 -1.68
CA ILE A 196 -18.64 6.99 -2.17
C ILE A 196 -17.25 7.08 -1.50
N ASN A 197 -16.47 5.99 -1.52
CA ASN A 197 -15.09 5.99 -1.06
C ASN A 197 -14.12 6.49 -2.16
N HIS A 198 -13.74 7.77 -2.13
CA HIS A 198 -12.77 8.34 -3.08
C HIS A 198 -11.33 7.84 -2.89
N PHE A 199 -11.03 7.20 -1.76
CA PHE A 199 -9.69 6.75 -1.38
C PHE A 199 -9.49 5.24 -1.58
N HIS A 200 -10.38 4.57 -2.33
CA HIS A 200 -10.37 3.12 -2.52
C HIS A 200 -9.07 2.55 -3.14
N SER A 201 -8.25 3.42 -3.77
CA SER A 201 -6.96 3.06 -4.37
C SER A 201 -5.77 3.71 -3.67
N VAL A 202 -5.96 4.24 -2.46
CA VAL A 202 -4.90 4.86 -1.64
C VAL A 202 -4.85 4.14 -0.31
N TYR A 203 -3.65 3.77 0.13
CA TYR A 203 -3.41 3.29 1.49
C TYR A 203 -2.48 4.25 2.22
N THR A 204 -2.69 4.36 3.53
CA THR A 204 -1.85 5.18 4.41
C THR A 204 -0.86 4.27 5.10
N LEU A 205 0.40 4.72 5.20
CA LEU A 205 1.41 3.99 5.98
C LEU A 205 0.99 3.99 7.46
N PRO A 206 1.11 2.84 8.16
CA PRO A 206 0.74 2.76 9.57
C PRO A 206 1.77 3.43 10.50
N PHE A 207 2.88 3.94 9.95
CA PHE A 207 3.94 4.63 10.67
C PHE A 207 4.38 5.91 9.96
N ALA A 208 4.91 6.85 10.74
CA ALA A 208 5.51 8.07 10.18
C ALA A 208 6.86 7.74 9.49
N PRO A 209 7.20 8.39 8.37
CA PRO A 209 8.50 8.22 7.73
C PRO A 209 9.67 8.42 8.72
N GLY A 210 10.55 7.42 8.81
CA GLY A 210 11.72 7.40 9.71
C GLY A 210 11.46 6.67 11.02
N ARG A 211 10.30 6.02 11.17
CA ARG A 211 9.84 5.38 12.41
C ARG A 211 9.43 3.91 12.20
N PHE A 212 9.81 3.26 11.10
CA PHE A 212 9.43 1.87 10.82
C PHE A 212 9.83 0.92 11.93
N LEU A 213 11.10 0.95 12.38
CA LEU A 213 11.56 0.05 13.44
C LEU A 213 10.88 0.34 14.77
N GLU A 214 10.70 1.61 15.13
CA GLU A 214 9.95 1.98 16.33
C GLU A 214 8.53 1.43 16.28
N TYR A 215 7.83 1.63 15.15
CA TYR A 215 6.52 1.05 14.91
C TYR A 215 6.55 -0.48 15.05
N ALA A 216 7.44 -1.17 14.33
CA ALA A 216 7.49 -2.63 14.30
C ALA A 216 7.77 -3.21 15.69
N LEU A 217 8.76 -2.68 16.41
CA LEU A 217 9.14 -3.16 17.74
C LEU A 217 8.10 -2.82 18.83
N ASP A 218 7.31 -1.75 18.63
CA ASP A 218 6.23 -1.38 19.56
C ASP A 218 4.95 -2.21 19.35
N ARG A 219 4.81 -2.93 18.23
CA ARG A 219 3.60 -3.71 17.95
C ARG A 219 3.31 -4.77 19.04
N PRO A 220 2.03 -5.01 19.38
CA PRO A 220 1.65 -6.00 20.40
C PRO A 220 2.09 -7.43 20.12
N ASP A 221 2.24 -7.80 18.84
CA ASP A 221 2.66 -9.14 18.39
C ASP A 221 4.19 -9.31 18.31
N ILE A 222 4.96 -8.22 18.24
CA ILE A 222 6.44 -8.25 18.26
C ILE A 222 6.99 -7.99 19.66
N ARG A 223 6.44 -7.02 20.40
CA ARG A 223 7.03 -6.53 21.66
C ARG A 223 7.37 -7.66 22.66
N PRO A 224 6.49 -8.65 22.92
CA PRO A 224 6.80 -9.72 23.88
C PRO A 224 7.95 -10.64 23.41
N VAL A 225 7.97 -10.99 22.11
CA VAL A 225 9.02 -11.87 21.57
C VAL A 225 10.35 -11.11 21.46
N TRP A 226 10.32 -9.83 21.10
CA TRP A 226 11.51 -8.98 21.06
C TRP A 226 12.12 -8.78 22.45
N GLN A 227 11.29 -8.56 23.47
CA GLN A 227 11.77 -8.46 24.85
C GLN A 227 12.39 -9.79 25.30
N LYS A 228 11.73 -10.93 25.04
CA LYS A 228 12.28 -12.25 25.40
C LYS A 228 13.62 -12.54 24.74
N PHE A 229 13.79 -12.11 23.49
CA PHE A 229 15.07 -12.22 22.78
C PHE A 229 16.14 -11.32 23.39
N THR A 230 15.84 -10.02 23.52
CA THR A 230 16.86 -9.04 23.92
C THR A 230 17.17 -9.11 25.40
N GLU A 231 16.23 -9.46 26.27
CA GLU A 231 16.40 -9.59 27.73
C GLU A 231 16.53 -11.06 28.18
N HIS A 232 17.04 -11.92 27.28
CA HIS A 232 17.17 -13.35 27.55
C HIS A 232 18.09 -13.64 28.76
N GLU A 233 17.84 -14.72 29.49
CA GLU A 233 18.63 -15.12 30.67
C GLU A 233 20.12 -15.30 30.33
N PHE A 234 20.44 -15.86 29.16
CA PHE A 234 21.82 -15.95 28.66
C PHE A 234 22.50 -14.57 28.58
N VAL A 235 21.79 -13.57 28.05
CA VAL A 235 22.26 -12.19 27.89
C VAL A 235 22.42 -11.51 29.26
N LEU A 236 21.46 -11.69 30.16
CA LEU A 236 21.54 -11.19 31.53
C LEU A 236 22.73 -11.80 32.27
N GLY A 237 22.98 -13.10 32.09
CA GLY A 237 24.13 -13.81 32.65
C GLY A 237 25.47 -13.31 32.12
N MET A 238 25.53 -12.89 30.84
CA MET A 238 26.72 -12.21 30.29
C MET A 238 26.92 -10.84 30.95
N GLY A 239 25.84 -10.06 31.11
CA GLY A 239 25.89 -8.75 31.73
C GLY A 239 26.32 -8.78 33.21
N SER A 240 25.81 -9.73 33.99
CA SER A 240 26.18 -9.92 35.40
C SER A 240 27.54 -10.62 35.58
N GLY A 241 28.09 -11.23 34.52
CA GLY A 241 29.28 -12.07 34.58
C GLY A 241 29.06 -13.44 35.22
N THR A 242 27.80 -13.85 35.46
CA THR A 242 27.45 -15.11 36.13
C THR A 242 27.21 -16.28 35.17
N LEU A 243 27.15 -16.03 33.86
CA LEU A 243 26.99 -17.09 32.87
C LEU A 243 28.13 -18.12 33.00
N PRO A 244 27.85 -19.44 33.03
CA PRO A 244 28.90 -20.45 33.04
C PRO A 244 29.77 -20.40 31.77
N VAL A 245 31.08 -20.49 31.94
CA VAL A 245 32.04 -20.33 30.84
C VAL A 245 31.87 -21.41 29.78
N GLU A 246 31.61 -22.66 30.18
CA GLU A 246 31.39 -23.75 29.21
C GLU A 246 30.16 -23.52 28.35
N LYS A 247 29.11 -22.89 28.91
CA LYS A 247 27.91 -22.49 28.18
C LYS A 247 28.16 -21.37 27.17
N PHE A 248 28.99 -20.40 27.56
CA PHE A 248 29.46 -19.39 26.63
C PHE A 248 30.32 -19.99 25.51
N LYS A 249 31.19 -20.95 25.80
CA LYS A 249 32.00 -21.66 24.80
C LYS A 249 31.12 -22.44 23.81
N GLU A 250 30.13 -23.19 24.29
CA GLU A 250 29.16 -23.90 23.43
C GLU A 250 28.47 -22.93 22.46
N TYR A 251 28.07 -21.74 22.95
CA TYR A 251 27.51 -20.67 22.11
C TYR A 251 28.51 -20.17 21.06
N LEU A 252 29.75 -19.82 21.43
CA LEU A 252 30.76 -19.30 20.50
C LEU A 252 31.05 -20.26 19.34
N VAL A 253 31.09 -21.57 19.61
CA VAL A 253 31.28 -22.57 18.55
C VAL A 253 30.14 -22.54 17.55
N GLN A 254 28.90 -22.47 18.03
CA GLN A 254 27.72 -22.45 17.17
C GLN A 254 27.55 -21.11 16.45
N ASP A 255 27.93 -20.01 17.08
CA ASP A 255 27.95 -18.68 16.46
C ASP A 255 28.94 -18.65 15.28
N TYR A 256 30.14 -19.22 15.45
CA TYR A 256 31.10 -19.39 14.36
C TYR A 256 30.52 -20.16 13.17
N LEU A 257 29.81 -21.27 13.43
CA LEU A 257 29.16 -22.05 12.37
C LEU A 257 28.00 -21.29 11.73
N TYR A 258 27.23 -20.55 12.52
CA TYR A 258 26.16 -19.68 12.05
C TYR A 258 26.69 -18.58 11.13
N LEU A 259 27.83 -17.95 11.43
CA LEU A 259 28.43 -16.89 10.61
C LEU A 259 28.73 -17.36 9.18
N VAL A 260 29.08 -18.63 8.97
CA VAL A 260 29.21 -19.22 7.62
C VAL A 260 27.87 -19.19 6.88
N GLN A 261 26.78 -19.54 7.56
CA GLN A 261 25.44 -19.49 6.96
C GLN A 261 24.95 -18.05 6.78
N PHE A 262 25.28 -17.14 7.69
CA PHE A 262 24.99 -15.71 7.59
C PHE A 262 25.71 -15.09 6.38
N ALA A 263 26.95 -15.47 6.12
CA ALA A 263 27.68 -15.09 4.91
C ALA A 263 26.98 -15.62 3.63
N ARG A 264 26.48 -16.86 3.66
CA ARG A 264 25.69 -17.43 2.54
C ARG A 264 24.37 -16.68 2.33
N SER A 265 23.67 -16.29 3.39
CA SER A 265 22.45 -15.49 3.32
C SER A 265 22.70 -14.10 2.73
N ASN A 266 23.81 -13.46 3.09
CA ASN A 266 24.20 -12.17 2.49
C ASN A 266 24.67 -12.30 1.03
N ALA A 267 25.33 -13.40 0.66
CA ALA A 267 25.61 -13.72 -0.74
C ALA A 267 24.31 -13.94 -1.54
N LEU A 268 23.30 -14.57 -0.94
CA LEU A 268 21.97 -14.71 -1.54
C LEU A 268 21.26 -13.36 -1.67
N ALA A 269 21.44 -12.44 -0.71
CA ALA A 269 20.96 -11.07 -0.82
C ALA A 269 21.61 -10.34 -2.02
N ALA A 270 22.92 -10.53 -2.24
CA ALA A 270 23.60 -10.01 -3.43
C ALA A 270 23.03 -10.60 -4.72
N TYR A 271 22.77 -11.91 -4.76
CA TYR A 271 22.14 -12.58 -5.92
C TYR A 271 20.75 -12.00 -6.26
N LYS A 272 19.96 -11.65 -5.24
CA LYS A 272 18.61 -11.08 -5.43
C LYS A 272 18.60 -9.60 -5.78
N ALA A 273 19.70 -8.89 -5.54
CA ALA A 273 19.77 -7.46 -5.81
C ALA A 273 19.67 -7.17 -7.32
N LYS A 274 18.99 -6.08 -7.67
CA LYS A 274 18.71 -5.70 -9.07
C LYS A 274 19.67 -4.64 -9.64
N ASN A 275 20.60 -4.13 -8.83
CA ASN A 275 21.52 -3.08 -9.22
C ASN A 275 22.90 -3.30 -8.58
N MET A 276 23.94 -2.72 -9.20
CA MET A 276 25.34 -2.94 -8.80
C MET A 276 25.67 -2.40 -7.40
N GLU A 277 25.05 -1.29 -7.01
CA GLU A 277 25.26 -0.68 -5.69
C GLU A 277 24.82 -1.64 -4.57
N SER A 278 23.61 -2.22 -4.69
CA SER A 278 23.08 -3.20 -3.75
C SER A 278 23.86 -4.52 -3.77
N ILE A 279 24.31 -4.98 -4.94
CA ILE A 279 25.18 -6.17 -5.06
C ILE A 279 26.49 -5.94 -4.29
N ALA A 280 27.14 -4.80 -4.53
CA ALA A 280 28.39 -4.44 -3.88
C ALA A 280 28.21 -4.32 -2.37
N ALA A 281 27.13 -3.68 -1.89
CA ALA A 281 26.84 -3.56 -0.47
C ALA A 281 26.72 -4.92 0.21
N SER A 282 25.94 -5.86 -0.34
CA SER A 282 25.84 -7.22 0.20
C SER A 282 27.16 -8.00 0.14
N ALA A 283 27.95 -7.84 -0.92
CA ALA A 283 29.26 -8.46 -1.03
C ALA A 283 30.26 -7.92 0.01
N GLN A 284 30.20 -6.62 0.34
CA GLN A 284 31.02 -6.03 1.41
C GLN A 284 30.67 -6.64 2.77
N ILE A 285 29.39 -6.94 3.05
CA ILE A 285 29.00 -7.63 4.29
C ILE A 285 29.67 -9.01 4.35
N VAL A 286 29.69 -9.78 3.26
CA VAL A 286 30.37 -11.09 3.21
C VAL A 286 31.88 -10.95 3.49
N LEU A 287 32.53 -9.95 2.89
CA LEU A 287 33.95 -9.69 3.14
C LEU A 287 34.22 -9.22 4.57
N HIS A 288 33.30 -8.44 5.15
CA HIS A 288 33.38 -8.01 6.54
C HIS A 288 33.24 -9.20 7.49
N ILE A 289 32.25 -10.08 7.30
CA ILE A 289 32.12 -11.33 8.07
C ILE A 289 33.42 -12.14 8.00
N GLN A 290 34.01 -12.31 6.81
CA GLN A 290 35.26 -13.05 6.66
C GLN A 290 36.42 -12.46 7.47
N ARG A 291 36.52 -11.13 7.59
CA ARG A 291 37.56 -10.45 8.38
C ARG A 291 37.26 -10.54 9.88
N GLU A 292 36.03 -10.27 10.27
CA GLU A 292 35.59 -10.30 11.68
C GLU A 292 35.66 -11.71 12.26
N THR A 293 35.31 -12.74 11.50
CA THR A 293 35.48 -14.13 11.95
C THR A 293 36.95 -14.42 12.29
N ALA A 294 37.93 -13.82 11.59
CA ALA A 294 39.33 -13.99 11.93
C ALA A 294 39.71 -13.33 13.28
N LEU A 295 39.12 -12.17 13.61
CA LEU A 295 39.28 -11.52 14.92
C LEU A 295 38.50 -12.26 16.02
N HIS A 296 37.38 -12.87 15.67
CA HIS A 296 36.59 -13.72 16.55
C HIS A 296 37.37 -14.99 16.94
N LEU A 297 38.22 -15.54 16.06
CA LEU A 297 39.11 -16.66 16.39
C LEU A 297 40.09 -16.32 17.51
N ASP A 298 40.63 -15.09 17.56
CA ASP A 298 41.51 -14.66 18.66
C ASP A 298 40.74 -14.62 19.99
N TYR A 299 39.48 -14.19 19.95
CA TYR A 299 38.60 -14.21 21.12
C TYR A 299 38.26 -15.65 21.55
N CYS A 300 37.88 -16.53 20.64
CA CYS A 300 37.66 -17.97 20.90
C CYS A 300 38.92 -18.64 21.47
N THR A 301 40.11 -18.29 20.97
CA THR A 301 41.39 -18.78 21.47
C THR A 301 41.62 -18.39 22.94
N SER A 302 41.16 -17.21 23.36
CA SER A 302 41.22 -16.80 24.78
C SER A 302 40.36 -17.67 25.72
N PHE A 303 39.39 -18.41 25.17
CA PHE A 303 38.60 -19.42 25.87
C PHE A 303 39.11 -20.85 25.65
N GLY A 304 40.22 -21.03 24.93
CA GLY A 304 40.82 -22.32 24.62
C GLY A 304 40.03 -23.12 23.57
N LEU A 305 39.46 -22.45 22.56
CA LEU A 305 38.82 -23.07 21.40
C LEU A 305 39.71 -22.90 20.18
N SER A 306 40.06 -23.99 19.49
CA SER A 306 40.74 -23.93 18.19
C SER A 306 39.74 -23.85 17.03
N LYS A 307 40.20 -23.33 15.89
CA LYS A 307 39.38 -23.27 14.67
C LYS A 307 38.98 -24.67 14.19
N GLU A 308 39.92 -25.60 14.21
CA GLU A 308 39.71 -26.98 13.78
C GLU A 308 38.65 -27.69 14.63
N GLU A 309 38.65 -27.47 15.95
CA GLU A 309 37.61 -28.02 16.84
C GLU A 309 36.22 -27.44 16.55
N MET A 310 36.13 -26.14 16.28
CA MET A 310 34.86 -25.50 15.93
C MET A 310 34.31 -26.01 14.60
N GLU A 311 35.15 -26.15 13.57
CA GLU A 311 34.75 -26.64 12.25
C GLU A 311 34.33 -28.11 12.26
N MET A 312 34.88 -28.92 13.17
CA MET A 312 34.51 -30.33 13.34
C MET A 312 33.25 -30.53 14.20
N THR A 313 32.77 -29.48 14.86
CA THR A 313 31.56 -29.55 15.69
C THR A 313 30.31 -29.51 14.83
N PRO A 314 29.32 -30.39 15.03
CA PRO A 314 28.07 -30.34 14.27
C PRO A 314 27.22 -29.10 14.64
N GLU A 315 26.52 -28.54 13.65
CA GLU A 315 25.45 -27.55 13.89
C GLU A 315 24.39 -28.18 14.82
N THR A 316 23.98 -27.46 15.87
CA THR A 316 22.85 -27.89 16.71
C THR A 316 21.53 -27.77 15.95
N ILE A 317 20.46 -28.33 16.52
CA ILE A 317 19.09 -28.16 15.99
C ILE A 317 18.72 -26.68 15.94
N ALA A 318 19.06 -25.89 16.95
CA ALA A 318 18.78 -24.45 16.98
C ALA A 318 19.52 -23.70 15.87
N CYS A 319 20.83 -23.93 15.72
CA CYS A 319 21.64 -23.33 14.66
C CYS A 319 21.14 -23.73 13.26
N THR A 320 20.83 -25.01 13.08
CA THR A 320 20.28 -25.52 11.82
C THR A 320 18.92 -24.90 11.52
N ALA A 321 17.98 -24.94 12.46
CA ALA A 321 16.64 -24.39 12.27
C ALA A 321 16.69 -22.90 11.91
N TYR A 322 17.51 -22.12 12.63
CA TYR A 322 17.61 -20.69 12.37
C TYR A 322 18.24 -20.39 11.00
N SER A 323 19.41 -20.94 10.73
CA SER A 323 20.13 -20.69 9.48
C SER A 323 19.36 -21.18 8.25
N ARG A 324 18.70 -22.34 8.34
CA ARG A 324 17.88 -22.88 7.24
C ARG A 324 16.60 -22.08 7.05
N TYR A 325 15.98 -21.58 8.11
CA TYR A 325 14.82 -20.69 7.98
C TYR A 325 15.16 -19.42 7.19
N ILE A 326 16.26 -18.74 7.51
CA ILE A 326 16.70 -17.53 6.78
C ILE A 326 16.95 -17.86 5.30
N LEU A 327 17.67 -18.95 5.02
CA LEU A 327 17.98 -19.34 3.65
C LEU A 327 16.73 -19.79 2.88
N ASP A 328 15.76 -20.42 3.53
CA ASP A 328 14.49 -20.85 2.94
C ASP A 328 13.62 -19.64 2.60
N VAL A 329 13.45 -18.67 3.51
CA VAL A 329 12.83 -17.37 3.22
C VAL A 329 13.57 -16.69 2.07
N GLY A 330 14.91 -16.66 2.14
CA GLY A 330 15.74 -16.13 1.06
C GLY A 330 15.61 -16.89 -0.25
N GLN A 331 15.17 -18.14 -0.31
CA GLN A 331 14.99 -18.85 -1.58
C GLN A 331 13.58 -18.69 -2.12
N SER A 332 12.59 -18.77 -1.23
CA SER A 332 11.16 -18.79 -1.56
C SER A 332 10.55 -17.39 -1.73
N GLU A 333 11.09 -16.37 -1.06
CA GLU A 333 10.55 -15.01 -1.02
C GLU A 333 11.44 -13.98 -1.74
N ASP A 334 11.05 -12.71 -1.69
CA ASP A 334 11.80 -11.60 -2.25
C ASP A 334 13.01 -11.17 -1.38
N TRP A 335 13.74 -10.16 -1.86
CA TRP A 335 14.91 -9.63 -1.15
C TRP A 335 14.55 -8.98 0.18
N LEU A 336 13.40 -8.31 0.29
CA LEU A 336 13.00 -7.60 1.51
C LEU A 336 12.58 -8.59 2.61
N ALA A 337 11.91 -9.68 2.26
CA ALA A 337 11.63 -10.79 3.16
C ALA A 337 12.92 -11.40 3.74
N LEU A 338 13.95 -11.58 2.91
CA LEU A 338 15.27 -12.00 3.39
C LEU A 338 15.88 -10.98 4.36
N GLN A 339 15.80 -9.68 4.07
CA GLN A 339 16.26 -8.64 5.01
C GLN A 339 15.49 -8.70 6.34
N MET A 340 14.18 -8.91 6.29
CA MET A 340 13.34 -9.04 7.50
C MET A 340 13.68 -10.29 8.33
N ALA A 341 14.11 -11.39 7.70
CA ALA A 341 14.61 -12.58 8.39
C ALA A 341 16.01 -12.38 9.02
N LEU A 342 16.84 -11.54 8.41
CA LEU A 342 18.18 -11.19 8.91
C LEU A 342 18.16 -10.09 9.98
N ALA A 343 17.12 -9.25 9.99
CA ALA A 343 17.02 -8.05 10.82
C ALA A 343 17.10 -8.32 12.34
N PRO A 344 16.48 -9.38 12.91
CA PRO A 344 16.60 -9.66 14.34
C PRO A 344 18.06 -9.86 14.79
N CYS A 345 18.88 -10.52 13.98
CA CYS A 345 20.30 -10.73 14.29
C CYS A 345 21.05 -9.38 14.35
N LEU A 346 20.98 -8.59 13.28
CA LEU A 346 21.69 -7.31 13.20
C LEU A 346 21.20 -6.32 14.27
N ILE A 347 19.91 -6.05 14.31
CA ILE A 347 19.32 -5.01 15.16
C ILE A 347 19.30 -5.46 16.62
N GLY A 348 19.04 -6.74 16.87
CA GLY A 348 18.89 -7.29 18.21
C GLY A 348 20.19 -7.33 18.98
N TYR A 349 21.27 -7.80 18.36
CA TYR A 349 22.58 -7.83 19.01
C TYR A 349 23.10 -6.42 19.32
N GLY A 350 22.88 -5.46 18.41
CA GLY A 350 23.16 -4.05 18.67
C GLY A 350 22.35 -3.50 19.84
N ALA A 351 21.04 -3.78 19.89
CA ALA A 351 20.16 -3.35 20.98
C ALA A 351 20.55 -3.98 22.33
N ILE A 352 20.87 -5.28 22.34
CA ILE A 352 21.35 -6.01 23.51
C ILE A 352 22.62 -5.36 24.05
N ALA A 353 23.62 -5.19 23.19
CA ALA A 353 24.93 -4.69 23.57
C ALA A 353 24.83 -3.24 24.05
N GLN A 354 24.08 -2.39 23.34
CA GLN A 354 23.86 -1.01 23.75
C GLN A 354 23.18 -0.91 25.13
N ARG A 355 22.20 -1.78 25.41
CA ARG A 355 21.56 -1.83 26.74
C ARG A 355 22.57 -2.23 27.81
N LEU A 356 23.26 -3.36 27.65
CA LEU A 356 24.25 -3.83 28.62
C LEU A 356 25.41 -2.83 28.82
N TYR A 357 25.84 -2.17 27.74
CA TYR A 357 26.91 -1.17 27.79
C TYR A 357 26.49 0.12 28.49
N THR A 358 25.21 0.46 28.55
CA THR A 358 24.73 1.69 29.20
C THR A 358 24.12 1.46 30.58
N ASP A 359 23.70 0.22 30.86
CA ASP A 359 23.20 -0.17 32.17
C ASP A 359 24.28 -0.04 33.24
N LYS A 360 23.89 0.47 34.41
CA LYS A 360 24.75 0.65 35.58
C LYS A 360 24.95 -0.65 36.35
N ASP A 361 24.01 -1.58 36.24
CA ASP A 361 24.04 -2.85 36.96
C ASP A 361 24.85 -3.92 36.22
N THR A 362 25.25 -3.66 34.97
CA THR A 362 26.13 -4.54 34.21
C THR A 362 27.55 -4.52 34.80
N LEU A 363 28.09 -5.70 35.10
CA LEU A 363 29.44 -5.87 35.62
C LEU A 363 30.45 -5.52 34.50
N ARG A 364 31.25 -4.48 34.71
CA ARG A 364 32.30 -4.07 33.75
C ARG A 364 33.67 -4.61 34.11
N GLN A 365 34.15 -4.28 35.31
CA GLN A 365 35.47 -4.68 35.75
C GLN A 365 35.48 -6.16 36.16
N GLY A 366 36.38 -6.94 35.58
CA GLY A 366 36.49 -8.38 35.84
C GLY A 366 35.43 -9.24 35.15
N ASN A 367 34.54 -8.65 34.34
CA ASN A 367 33.60 -9.43 33.55
C ASN A 367 34.29 -10.04 32.34
N ARG A 368 34.32 -11.37 32.30
CA ARG A 368 34.97 -12.15 31.24
C ARG A 368 34.30 -12.00 29.87
N TYR A 369 33.05 -11.57 29.84
CA TYR A 369 32.25 -11.38 28.62
C TYR A 369 32.22 -9.92 28.15
N TRP A 370 32.87 -8.99 28.85
CA TRP A 370 32.81 -7.57 28.55
C TRP A 370 33.24 -7.23 27.12
N LYS A 371 34.27 -7.92 26.61
CA LYS A 371 34.76 -7.73 25.23
C LYS A 371 33.71 -8.06 24.17
N TRP A 372 32.83 -9.02 24.43
CA TRP A 372 31.70 -9.31 23.53
C TRP A 372 30.78 -8.09 23.47
N ILE A 373 30.44 -7.49 24.61
CA ILE A 373 29.58 -6.29 24.66
C ILE A 373 30.24 -5.13 23.91
N GLU A 374 31.55 -4.92 24.11
CA GLU A 374 32.31 -3.87 23.43
C GLU A 374 32.31 -4.00 21.90
N ASN A 375 32.42 -5.23 21.38
CA ASN A 375 32.42 -5.46 19.94
C ASN A 375 31.10 -5.04 19.28
N TYR A 376 29.96 -5.28 19.93
CA TYR A 376 28.64 -4.97 19.36
C TYR A 376 28.17 -3.52 19.60
N VAL A 377 28.91 -2.73 20.39
CA VAL A 377 28.74 -1.26 20.47
C VAL A 377 29.84 -0.51 19.72
N ALA A 378 30.77 -1.22 19.08
CA ALA A 378 31.80 -0.62 18.26
C ALA A 378 31.19 0.14 17.07
N GLU A 379 31.94 1.10 16.53
CA GLU A 379 31.47 2.02 15.49
C GLU A 379 31.07 1.30 14.21
N ASP A 380 31.81 0.27 13.82
CA ASP A 380 31.54 -0.54 12.63
C ASP A 380 30.24 -1.32 12.74
N TYR A 381 29.97 -1.96 13.89
CA TYR A 381 28.72 -2.65 14.13
C TYR A 381 27.54 -1.66 14.24
N SER A 382 27.73 -0.55 14.95
CA SER A 382 26.71 0.50 15.11
C SER A 382 26.32 1.11 13.76
N GLU A 383 27.31 1.33 12.88
CA GLU A 383 27.08 1.79 11.51
C GLU A 383 26.33 0.75 10.68
N ALA A 384 26.67 -0.54 10.81
CA ALA A 384 25.94 -1.62 10.15
C ALA A 384 24.46 -1.66 10.59
N VAL A 385 24.18 -1.52 11.88
CA VAL A 385 22.81 -1.44 12.42
C VAL A 385 22.07 -0.23 11.84
N ARG A 386 22.71 0.95 11.79
CA ARG A 386 22.12 2.17 11.23
C ARG A 386 21.78 1.98 9.75
N LEU A 387 22.73 1.50 8.94
CA LEU A 387 22.54 1.28 7.51
C LEU A 387 21.45 0.21 7.24
N GLY A 388 21.45 -0.90 7.99
CA GLY A 388 20.40 -1.92 7.89
C GLY A 388 19.03 -1.37 8.25
N SER A 389 18.94 -0.56 9.30
CA SER A 389 17.71 0.10 9.74
C SER A 389 17.16 1.07 8.68
N GLU A 390 18.02 1.93 8.11
CA GLU A 390 17.64 2.86 7.04
C GLU A 390 17.21 2.15 5.76
N LEU A 391 17.84 1.01 5.48
CA LEU A 391 17.52 0.18 4.32
C LEU A 391 16.12 -0.43 4.46
N LEU A 392 15.78 -0.98 5.63
CA LEU A 392 14.43 -1.46 5.92
C LEU A 392 13.41 -0.33 5.86
N GLU A 393 13.70 0.80 6.52
CA GLU A 393 12.83 1.99 6.52
C GLU A 393 12.49 2.45 5.10
N ARG A 394 13.48 2.53 4.21
CA ARG A 394 13.27 2.95 2.82
C ARG A 394 12.30 2.03 2.09
N HIS A 395 12.51 0.73 2.17
CA HIS A 395 11.72 -0.25 1.42
C HIS A 395 10.34 -0.47 2.02
N MET A 396 10.19 -0.42 3.34
CA MET A 396 8.90 -0.63 4.00
C MET A 396 7.86 0.47 3.72
N ARG A 397 8.28 1.63 3.21
CA ARG A 397 7.37 2.70 2.74
C ARG A 397 6.64 2.35 1.43
N GLU A 398 7.16 1.40 0.66
CA GLU A 398 6.62 1.04 -0.65
C GLU A 398 5.76 -0.24 -0.59
N VAL A 399 5.62 -0.81 0.60
CA VAL A 399 4.96 -2.09 0.83
C VAL A 399 3.47 -1.88 1.10
N SER A 400 2.64 -2.71 0.50
CA SER A 400 1.19 -2.72 0.80
C SER A 400 0.94 -3.15 2.25
N PRO A 401 -0.18 -2.74 2.87
CA PRO A 401 -0.50 -3.16 4.24
C PRO A 401 -0.49 -4.69 4.42
N SER A 402 -1.02 -5.45 3.45
CA SER A 402 -1.04 -6.92 3.54
C SER A 402 0.37 -7.53 3.52
N ARG A 403 1.25 -7.04 2.63
CA ARG A 403 2.63 -7.54 2.53
C ARG A 403 3.45 -7.14 3.77
N MET A 404 3.14 -6.00 4.38
CA MET A 404 3.77 -5.61 5.64
C MET A 404 3.47 -6.63 6.75
N GLU A 405 2.22 -7.09 6.87
CA GLU A 405 1.86 -8.12 7.84
C GLU A 405 2.61 -9.44 7.61
N GLU A 406 2.77 -9.87 6.36
CA GLU A 406 3.58 -11.06 6.02
C GLU A 406 5.04 -10.90 6.45
N LEU A 407 5.65 -9.75 6.16
CA LEU A 407 7.03 -9.44 6.53
C LEU A 407 7.23 -9.36 8.05
N ILE A 408 6.24 -8.86 8.79
CA ILE A 408 6.25 -8.86 10.25
C ILE A 408 6.23 -10.29 10.80
N GLN A 409 5.47 -11.22 10.21
CA GLN A 409 5.48 -12.62 10.64
C GLN A 409 6.84 -13.29 10.43
N ILE A 410 7.55 -12.94 9.35
CA ILE A 410 8.92 -13.40 9.10
C ILE A 410 9.87 -12.90 10.20
N PHE A 411 9.78 -11.60 10.55
CA PHE A 411 10.58 -11.01 11.62
C PHE A 411 10.30 -11.67 12.97
N ILE A 412 9.03 -11.90 13.30
CA ILE A 412 8.62 -12.60 14.54
C ILE A 412 9.25 -13.98 14.57
N ARG A 413 9.10 -14.79 13.51
CA ARG A 413 9.64 -16.16 13.47
C ARG A 413 11.17 -16.17 13.54
N ALA A 414 11.86 -15.25 12.87
CA ALA A 414 13.30 -15.12 12.99
C ALA A 414 13.73 -14.74 14.43
N THR A 415 12.96 -13.87 15.11
CA THR A 415 13.20 -13.51 16.52
C THR A 415 12.97 -14.70 17.47
N GLU A 416 11.95 -15.53 17.21
CA GLU A 416 11.73 -16.78 17.95
C GLU A 416 12.92 -17.75 17.82
N LEU A 417 13.52 -17.81 16.63
CA LEU A 417 14.67 -18.68 16.36
C LEU A 417 15.96 -18.15 17.02
N GLU A 418 16.13 -16.83 17.14
CA GLU A 418 17.19 -16.22 17.95
C GLU A 418 17.05 -16.56 19.43
N ILE A 419 15.82 -16.55 19.98
CA ILE A 419 15.58 -17.03 21.35
C ILE A 419 16.01 -18.49 21.49
N ARG A 420 15.71 -19.34 20.51
CA ARG A 420 16.16 -20.75 20.53
C ARG A 420 17.68 -20.87 20.44
N PHE A 421 18.35 -19.95 19.75
CA PHE A 421 19.79 -19.87 19.71
C PHE A 421 20.37 -19.54 21.10
N TRP A 422 19.74 -18.64 21.85
CA TRP A 422 20.12 -18.41 23.25
C TRP A 422 19.77 -19.56 24.19
N ASP A 423 18.60 -20.18 24.04
CA ASP A 423 18.18 -21.36 24.83
C ASP A 423 19.23 -22.49 24.75
N MET A 424 19.75 -22.73 23.54
CA MET A 424 20.84 -23.68 23.29
C MET A 424 22.07 -23.34 24.15
N GLY A 425 22.44 -22.06 24.23
CA GLY A 425 23.55 -21.60 25.06
C GLY A 425 23.34 -21.84 26.56
N LEU A 426 22.11 -22.00 27.04
CA LEU A 426 21.83 -22.38 28.44
C LEU A 426 21.83 -23.90 28.66
N GLY A 427 21.95 -24.70 27.60
CA GLY A 427 21.86 -26.16 27.66
C GLY A 427 20.43 -26.69 27.66
N ALA A 428 19.44 -25.86 27.32
CA ALA A 428 18.10 -26.35 27.00
C ALA A 428 18.18 -27.12 25.67
N ARG A 429 17.79 -28.41 25.68
CA ARG A 429 17.76 -29.27 24.50
C ARG A 429 16.45 -29.13 23.74
#